data_AF-A0A536RKA3-F1
#
_entry.id   AF-A0A536RKA3-F1
#
_cell.length_a   1.000
_cell.length_b   1.000
_cell.length_c   1.000
_cell.angle_alpha   90.00
_cell.angle_beta   90.00
_cell.angle_gamma   90.00
#
_symmetry.space_group_name_H-M   'P 1'
#
loop_
_entity.id
_entity.type
_entity.pdbx_description
1 polymer ?
#
loop_
_entity_poly.entity_id
_entity_poly.type
_entity_poly.pdbx_seq_one_letter_code
_entity_poly.pdbx_strand_id
1 'polypeptide(L)'
;MAKRTASAKKQARAGVRRSARNRAVRSEVKTLIVKSRRSLNDAQAESSERIESTVEAMRGLDRAASKRILHPNNAARRKSRLARQLAKLASTAPAPAKSKKAAPARAAAPATKKK
;
A
#
# COMPACT_ATOMS: atom_id res chain seq x y z
N MET A 1 21.47 -27.27 5.24
CA MET A 1 22.92 -27.26 4.99
C MET A 1 23.60 -26.24 5.90
N ALA A 2 24.45 -26.71 6.81
CA ALA A 2 25.12 -25.86 7.78
C ALA A 2 26.08 -24.89 7.06
N LYS A 3 25.88 -23.58 7.27
CA LYS A 3 26.75 -22.56 6.68
C LYS A 3 28.16 -22.70 7.26
N ARG A 4 29.16 -22.88 6.39
CA ARG A 4 30.55 -23.24 6.74
C ARG A 4 31.30 -22.13 7.50
N THR A 5 31.03 -20.85 7.22
CA THR A 5 31.72 -19.71 7.86
C THR A 5 30.95 -19.12 9.05
N ALA A 6 31.67 -18.59 10.04
CA ALA A 6 31.08 -18.00 11.25
C ALA A 6 30.12 -16.83 10.94
N SER A 7 30.47 -15.98 9.97
CA SER A 7 29.64 -14.88 9.49
C SER A 7 28.31 -15.37 8.89
N ALA A 8 28.37 -16.45 8.12
CA ALA A 8 27.20 -17.04 7.49
C ALA A 8 26.26 -17.68 8.53
N LYS A 9 26.78 -18.36 9.56
CA LYS A 9 25.98 -18.85 10.71
C LYS A 9 25.29 -17.71 11.47
N LYS A 10 25.97 -16.57 11.66
CA LYS A 10 25.36 -15.37 12.27
C LYS A 10 24.21 -14.82 11.43
N GLN A 11 24.42 -14.70 10.10
CA GLN A 11 23.37 -14.23 9.18
C GLN A 11 22.15 -15.16 9.13
N ALA A 12 22.34 -16.49 9.24
CA ALA A 12 21.22 -17.43 9.34
C ALA A 12 20.35 -17.16 10.59
N ARG A 13 20.98 -17.02 11.76
CA ARG A 13 20.28 -16.69 13.02
C ARG A 13 19.53 -15.36 12.93
N ALA A 14 20.14 -14.33 12.36
CA ALA A 14 19.49 -13.05 12.12
C ALA A 14 18.34 -13.14 11.10
N GLY A 15 18.49 -13.97 10.06
CA GLY A 15 17.48 -14.26 9.06
C GLY A 15 16.20 -14.83 9.68
N VAL A 16 16.32 -15.87 10.51
CA VAL A 16 15.16 -16.49 11.20
C VAL A 16 14.39 -15.46 12.04
N ARG A 17 15.10 -14.64 12.83
CA ARG A 17 14.48 -13.58 13.66
C ARG A 17 13.76 -12.53 12.80
N ARG A 18 14.37 -12.11 11.69
CA ARG A 18 13.74 -11.17 10.74
C ARG A 18 12.52 -11.78 10.05
N SER A 19 12.61 -13.04 9.61
CA SER A 19 11.51 -13.74 8.97
C SER A 19 10.29 -13.87 9.87
N ALA A 20 10.48 -14.21 11.16
CA ALA A 20 9.39 -14.28 12.13
C ALA A 20 8.65 -12.93 12.28
N ARG A 21 9.39 -11.83 12.51
CA ARG A 21 8.80 -10.49 12.59
C ARG A 21 8.12 -10.07 11.29
N ASN A 22 8.77 -10.30 10.14
CA ASN A 22 8.23 -9.93 8.84
C ASN A 22 6.96 -10.72 8.52
N ARG A 23 6.88 -11.99 8.93
CA ARG A 23 5.68 -12.81 8.74
C ARG A 23 4.49 -12.22 9.49
N ALA A 24 4.65 -11.90 10.77
CA ALA A 24 3.59 -11.30 11.61
C ALA A 24 3.05 -9.99 11.00
N VAL A 25 3.94 -9.04 10.69
CA VAL A 25 3.53 -7.75 10.10
C VAL A 25 2.89 -7.94 8.72
N ARG A 26 3.40 -8.87 7.90
CA ARG A 26 2.80 -9.15 6.58
C ARG A 26 1.40 -9.76 6.70
N SER A 27 1.17 -10.65 7.67
CA SER A 27 -0.16 -11.19 7.92
C SER A 27 -1.13 -10.13 8.41
N GLU A 28 -0.73 -9.29 9.37
CA GLU A 28 -1.55 -8.19 9.87
C GLU A 28 -1.98 -7.25 8.74
N VAL A 29 -1.02 -6.76 7.94
CA VAL A 29 -1.29 -5.88 6.80
C VAL A 29 -2.18 -6.56 5.77
N LYS A 30 -2.00 -7.86 5.51
CA LYS A 30 -2.86 -8.61 4.60
C LYS A 30 -4.30 -8.67 5.14
N THR A 31 -4.48 -8.92 6.42
CA THR A 31 -5.80 -8.95 7.07
C THR A 31 -6.50 -7.59 6.97
N LEU A 32 -5.78 -6.49 7.25
CA LEU A 32 -6.35 -5.13 7.11
C LEU A 32 -6.79 -4.83 5.67
N ILE A 33 -5.98 -5.22 4.68
CA ILE A 33 -6.35 -5.05 3.26
C ILE A 33 -7.58 -5.87 2.90
N VAL A 34 -7.69 -7.11 3.41
CA VAL A 34 -8.85 -7.96 3.16
C VAL A 34 -10.10 -7.38 3.83
N LYS A 35 -9.98 -6.89 5.08
CA LYS A 35 -11.06 -6.21 5.80
C LYS A 35 -11.58 -4.99 5.02
N SER A 36 -10.68 -4.10 4.59
CA SER A 36 -11.03 -2.93 3.76
C SER A 36 -11.67 -3.32 2.42
N ARG A 37 -11.19 -4.38 1.76
CA ARG A 37 -11.84 -4.85 0.52
C ARG A 37 -13.22 -5.44 0.75
N ARG A 38 -13.43 -6.12 1.87
CA ARG A 38 -14.74 -6.66 2.23
C ARG A 38 -15.74 -5.54 2.49
N SER A 39 -15.38 -4.55 3.32
CA SER A 39 -16.25 -3.40 3.59
C SER A 39 -16.58 -2.58 2.33
N LEU A 40 -15.63 -2.45 1.40
CA LEU A 40 -15.87 -1.77 0.11
C LEU A 40 -16.80 -2.55 -0.84
N ASN A 41 -16.84 -3.88 -0.74
CA ASN A 41 -17.70 -4.72 -1.57
C ASN A 41 -19.08 -4.97 -0.93
N ASP A 42 -19.18 -4.80 0.39
CA ASP A 42 -20.43 -4.97 1.12
C ASP A 42 -21.37 -3.80 0.86
N ALA A 43 -22.54 -4.09 0.31
CA ALA A 43 -23.55 -3.10 -0.04
C ALA A 43 -24.19 -2.46 1.20
N GLN A 44 -24.26 -3.19 2.33
CA GLN A 44 -24.88 -2.75 3.57
C GLN A 44 -23.92 -2.01 4.50
N ALA A 45 -22.62 -1.99 4.20
CA ALA A 45 -21.64 -1.31 5.03
C ALA A 45 -21.83 0.21 5.01
N GLU A 46 -21.86 0.81 6.19
CA GLU A 46 -21.95 2.26 6.36
C GLU A 46 -20.75 2.96 5.70
N SER A 47 -21.00 4.15 5.17
CA SER A 47 -19.96 4.96 4.51
C SER A 47 -18.77 5.27 5.44
N SER A 48 -19.03 5.46 6.73
CA SER A 48 -18.04 5.66 7.79
C SER A 48 -17.12 4.45 7.94
N GLU A 49 -17.69 3.25 8.05
CA GLU A 49 -16.95 1.99 8.21
C GLU A 49 -16.03 1.70 7.01
N ARG A 50 -16.50 2.02 5.79
CA ARG A 50 -15.69 1.90 4.57
C ARG A 50 -14.47 2.82 4.60
N ILE A 51 -14.66 4.06 5.06
CA ILE A 51 -13.57 5.04 5.18
C ILE A 51 -12.59 4.61 6.27
N GLU A 52 -13.08 4.27 7.45
CA GLU A 52 -12.26 3.89 8.60
C GLU A 52 -11.40 2.66 8.32
N SER A 53 -12.00 1.59 7.79
CA SER A 53 -11.29 0.37 7.41
C SER A 53 -10.22 0.62 6.35
N THR A 54 -10.48 1.54 5.41
CA THR A 54 -9.50 1.94 4.38
C THR A 54 -8.35 2.73 4.98
N VAL A 55 -8.62 3.68 5.88
CA VAL A 55 -7.59 4.47 6.59
C VAL A 55 -6.72 3.56 7.47
N GLU A 56 -7.32 2.59 8.16
CA GLU A 56 -6.61 1.59 8.96
C GLU A 56 -5.64 0.78 8.08
N ALA A 57 -6.10 0.30 6.92
CA ALA A 57 -5.26 -0.43 5.97
C ALA A 57 -4.11 0.44 5.40
N MET A 58 -4.37 1.72 5.11
CA MET A 58 -3.34 2.66 4.66
C MET A 58 -2.27 2.88 5.74
N ARG A 59 -2.67 3.10 6.99
CA ARG A 59 -1.76 3.25 8.13
C ARG A 59 -0.87 2.01 8.30
N GLY A 60 -1.46 0.81 8.20
CA GLY A 60 -0.71 -0.45 8.25
C GLY A 60 0.32 -0.60 7.12
N LEU A 61 -0.05 -0.24 5.90
CA LEU A 61 0.84 -0.26 4.73
C LEU A 61 2.04 0.68 4.89
N ASP A 62 1.79 1.91 5.32
CA ASP A 62 2.83 2.92 5.47
C ASP A 62 3.81 2.54 6.60
N ARG A 63 3.31 2.05 7.74
CA ARG A 63 4.15 1.53 8.83
C ARG A 63 5.03 0.35 8.39
N ALA A 64 4.50 -0.56 7.57
CA ALA A 64 5.26 -1.70 7.05
C ALA A 64 6.31 -1.28 6.00
N ALA A 65 6.04 -0.21 5.26
CA ALA A 65 6.99 0.38 4.31
C ALA A 65 8.16 1.08 5.03
N SER A 66 7.88 1.86 6.08
CA SER A 66 8.90 2.52 6.90
C SER A 66 9.87 1.51 7.51
N LYS A 67 9.37 0.35 7.95
CA LYS A 67 10.19 -0.76 8.49
C LYS A 67 10.89 -1.60 7.40
N ARG A 68 10.80 -1.23 6.12
CA ARG A 68 11.34 -1.95 4.95
C ARG A 68 10.89 -3.42 4.87
N ILE A 69 9.75 -3.77 5.46
CA ILE A 69 9.16 -5.12 5.39
C ILE A 69 8.45 -5.31 4.05
N LEU A 70 7.84 -4.23 3.56
CA LEU A 70 7.29 -4.08 2.21
C LEU A 70 8.09 -3.00 1.47
N HIS A 71 8.30 -3.20 0.17
CA HIS A 71 8.91 -2.17 -0.66
C HIS A 71 7.98 -0.94 -0.74
N PRO A 72 8.50 0.30 -0.69
CA PRO A 72 7.68 1.52 -0.75
C PRO A 72 6.77 1.54 -1.97
N ASN A 73 7.28 1.16 -3.15
CA ASN A 73 6.44 1.07 -4.36
C ASN A 73 5.33 0.02 -4.23
N ASN A 74 5.54 -1.09 -3.53
CA ASN A 74 4.50 -2.09 -3.31
C ASN A 74 3.41 -1.54 -2.38
N ALA A 75 3.81 -0.81 -1.33
CA ALA A 75 2.88 -0.14 -0.43
C ALA A 75 2.09 0.95 -1.17
N ALA A 76 2.77 1.82 -1.93
CA ALA A 76 2.15 2.87 -2.74
C ALA A 76 1.15 2.31 -3.76
N ARG A 77 1.50 1.23 -4.48
CA ARG A 77 0.57 0.58 -5.41
C ARG A 77 -0.68 0.04 -4.71
N ARG A 78 -0.54 -0.55 -3.52
CA ARG A 78 -1.67 -1.07 -2.74
C ARG A 78 -2.55 0.07 -2.21
N LYS A 79 -1.92 1.13 -1.68
CA LYS A 79 -2.58 2.35 -1.21
C LYS A 79 -3.40 3.01 -2.32
N SER A 80 -2.80 3.20 -3.50
CA SER A 80 -3.48 3.75 -4.69
C SER A 80 -4.69 2.90 -5.11
N ARG A 81 -4.58 1.57 -5.11
CA ARG A 81 -5.70 0.68 -5.47
C ARG A 81 -6.88 0.82 -4.51
N LEU A 82 -6.64 0.85 -3.20
CA LEU A 82 -7.72 1.03 -2.21
C LEU A 82 -8.40 2.40 -2.36
N ALA A 83 -7.60 3.47 -2.51
CA ALA A 83 -8.13 4.81 -2.73
C ALA A 83 -9.00 4.90 -3.99
N ARG A 84 -8.57 4.29 -5.10
CA ARG A 84 -9.35 4.25 -6.34
C ARG A 84 -10.67 3.50 -6.19
N GLN A 85 -10.70 2.41 -5.43
CA GLN A 85 -11.93 1.66 -5.17
C GLN A 85 -12.92 2.50 -4.37
N LEU A 86 -12.47 3.16 -3.30
CA LEU A 86 -13.31 4.05 -2.50
C LEU A 86 -13.84 5.24 -3.31
N ALA A 87 -12.99 5.87 -4.12
CA ALA A 87 -13.40 6.97 -5.00
C ALA A 87 -14.45 6.54 -6.04
N LYS A 88 -14.33 5.32 -6.58
CA LYS A 88 -15.31 4.77 -7.53
C LYS A 88 -16.69 4.60 -6.90
N LEU A 89 -16.74 4.14 -5.65
CA LEU A 89 -18.00 4.03 -4.89
C LEU A 89 -18.60 5.41 -4.59
N ALA A 90 -17.78 6.40 -4.26
CA ALA A 90 -18.26 7.76 -4.04
C ALA A 90 -18.81 8.41 -5.33
N SER A 91 -18.18 8.16 -6.48
CA SER A 91 -18.59 8.74 -7.77
C SER A 91 -19.87 8.14 -8.37
N THR A 92 -20.36 7.01 -7.85
CA THR A 92 -21.61 6.38 -8.34
C THR A 92 -22.87 6.99 -7.70
N ALA A 93 -22.72 7.86 -6.70
CA ALA A 93 -23.75 8.78 -6.25
C ALA A 93 -23.69 10.06 -7.12
N PRO A 94 -24.82 10.62 -7.56
CA PRO A 94 -24.81 11.74 -8.51
C PRO A 94 -24.13 12.96 -7.88
N ALA A 95 -23.00 13.37 -8.45
CA ALA A 95 -22.30 14.56 -8.02
C ALA A 95 -23.06 15.83 -8.48
N PRO A 96 -23.33 16.81 -7.60
CA PRO A 96 -23.66 18.15 -8.04
C PRO A 96 -22.44 18.79 -8.69
N ALA A 97 -22.70 19.50 -9.79
CA ALA A 97 -21.71 20.11 -10.67
C ALA A 97 -20.83 21.21 -10.01
N LYS A 98 -19.73 21.50 -10.72
CA LYS A 98 -18.77 22.65 -10.66
C LYS A 98 -17.46 22.34 -9.89
N SER A 99 -16.26 22.69 -10.35
CA SER A 99 -15.80 23.63 -11.39
C SER A 99 -14.38 23.29 -11.89
N LYS A 100 -14.08 23.73 -13.13
CA LYS A 100 -12.74 23.79 -13.75
C LYS A 100 -11.80 24.73 -12.98
N LYS A 101 -10.55 24.30 -12.74
CA LYS A 101 -9.25 25.00 -13.03
C LYS A 101 -8.16 24.56 -12.06
N ALA A 102 -7.09 23.96 -12.59
CA ALA A 102 -5.70 24.41 -12.46
C ALA A 102 -4.73 23.31 -12.93
N ALA A 103 -4.30 23.40 -14.18
CA ALA A 103 -2.92 23.08 -14.56
C ALA A 103 -2.15 24.43 -14.49
N PRO A 104 -0.81 24.50 -14.32
CA PRO A 104 0.10 23.87 -15.27
C PRO A 104 1.46 23.37 -14.73
N ALA A 105 2.22 22.79 -15.68
CA ALA A 105 3.67 22.72 -15.75
C ALA A 105 4.42 21.55 -15.06
N ARG A 106 4.85 20.58 -15.89
CA ARG A 106 6.26 20.20 -15.92
C ARG A 106 6.69 19.92 -17.36
N ALA A 107 7.58 20.76 -17.85
CA ALA A 107 8.20 20.67 -19.16
C ALA A 107 8.89 19.31 -19.36
N ALA A 108 8.58 18.63 -20.47
CA ALA A 108 9.37 17.54 -20.99
C ALA A 108 10.44 18.13 -21.91
N ALA A 109 11.72 17.99 -21.54
CA ALA A 109 12.83 18.27 -22.44
C ALA A 109 12.97 17.13 -23.46
N PRO A 110 13.19 17.39 -24.76
CA PRO A 110 13.42 16.36 -25.75
C PRO A 110 14.84 15.80 -25.62
N ALA A 111 14.96 14.48 -25.60
CA ALA A 111 16.23 13.76 -25.66
C ALA A 111 16.94 14.04 -27.00
N THR A 112 18.06 14.74 -26.96
CA THR A 112 18.99 14.83 -28.10
C THR A 112 19.96 13.66 -28.07
N LYS A 113 19.91 12.85 -29.12
CA LYS A 113 20.97 11.90 -29.49
C LYS A 113 22.29 12.67 -29.69
N LYS A 114 23.38 12.19 -29.09
CA LYS A 114 24.75 12.43 -29.57
C LYS A 114 25.49 11.11 -29.64
N LYS A 115 26.34 11.05 -30.67
CA LYS A 115 27.18 9.95 -31.19
C LYS A 115 27.62 8.90 -30.18
#